data_AF-A0AAE8T028-F1
#
_entry.id   AF-A0AAE8T028-F1
#
_cell.length_a   1.000
_cell.length_b   1.000
_cell.length_c   1.000
_cell.angle_alpha   90.00
_cell.angle_beta   90.00
_cell.angle_gamma   90.00
#
_symmetry.space_group_name_H-M   'P 1'
#
loop_
_entity.id
_entity.type
_entity.pdbx_description
1 polymer ?
#
loop_
_entity_poly.entity_id
_entity_poly.type
_entity_poly.pdbx_seq_one_letter_code
_entity_poly.pdbx_strand_id
1 'polypeptide(L)'
;MAPLADADDFYSVLEVANRADLAAIKASYKRLAKLRHPDRNIGDAQATANFQLLQVAYSTLSDPSKRAAYDLQRSQTNAGSYATYGGAGPSTANSPGPQSSNRHAKQAHAATEKLNRELNDYRQARKSLSNNYAQEFELAAKARDALRGLDEQAKRDEREEAESQSWSTYLASFVDSAAAAADEQARVMRERRAIQRLHAREFRERDLARCEENLKSLSQRLADTTRRINATQLSISQLQREQKKEEARKPEEPSMEPRRQRDDSVREQMRREAEAFREMETMRRQEADQRRAKQREVEEERRRLKKEAEQQAEERVRSHRVAEEGRRLQRDAEERASKERIRAQRDAQERWRLQKEGEERVSTERSRVQRDAQERWRLQKEAEERASKERNRVQRAAEEGMRLQKAFEDRQRQEKAAEAGKRLQRAAEEIRHKRVSEEFSGATGRKQEASRQNSTAPREPDTIKSFQGGFGRALVAREEDFKTIWMFSKSHGRYVGDTLLPVAQKGKAICDVELICE
;
A
#
# COMPACT_ATOMS: atom_id res chain seq x y z
N MET A 1 -53.04 -44.70 -7.48
CA MET A 1 -51.75 -44.12 -7.03
C MET A 1 -51.00 -45.20 -6.26
N ALA A 2 -49.66 -45.20 -6.26
CA ALA A 2 -48.88 -46.15 -5.46
C ALA A 2 -48.88 -45.73 -3.98
N PRO A 3 -48.71 -46.67 -3.02
CA PRO A 3 -48.61 -46.32 -1.61
C PRO A 3 -47.34 -45.50 -1.31
N LEU A 4 -47.40 -44.69 -0.25
CA LEU A 4 -46.27 -43.92 0.25
C LEU A 4 -45.20 -44.89 0.78
N ALA A 5 -44.06 -44.94 0.10
CA ALA A 5 -42.90 -45.74 0.50
C ALA A 5 -41.97 -44.95 1.44
N ASP A 6 -41.07 -45.66 2.09
CA ASP A 6 -40.16 -45.15 3.13
C ASP A 6 -39.30 -43.97 2.64
N ALA A 7 -39.05 -43.02 3.55
CA ALA A 7 -38.34 -41.77 3.25
C ALA A 7 -36.85 -41.96 2.85
N ASP A 8 -36.32 -43.17 3.05
CA ASP A 8 -34.91 -43.51 2.84
C ASP A 8 -34.61 -44.08 1.43
N ASP A 9 -35.62 -44.33 0.57
CA ASP A 9 -35.37 -44.90 -0.75
C ASP A 9 -35.06 -43.83 -1.82
N PHE A 10 -33.85 -43.89 -2.39
CA PHE A 10 -33.39 -42.98 -3.44
C PHE A 10 -34.28 -42.94 -4.70
N TYR A 11 -35.00 -44.02 -5.03
CA TYR A 11 -35.97 -44.01 -6.13
C TYR A 11 -37.20 -43.14 -5.80
N SER A 12 -37.70 -43.21 -4.56
CA SER A 12 -38.78 -42.37 -4.04
C SER A 12 -38.36 -40.91 -3.95
N VAL A 13 -37.15 -40.63 -3.45
CA VAL A 13 -36.57 -39.26 -3.34
C VAL A 13 -36.46 -38.57 -4.70
N LEU A 14 -36.21 -39.31 -5.78
CA LEU A 14 -36.17 -38.78 -7.14
C LEU A 14 -37.51 -38.84 -7.88
N GLU A 15 -38.58 -39.34 -7.25
CA GLU A 15 -39.91 -39.54 -7.85
C GLU A 15 -39.85 -40.36 -9.17
N VAL A 16 -39.04 -41.43 -9.20
CA VAL A 16 -38.84 -42.29 -10.38
C VAL A 16 -39.06 -43.77 -10.07
N ALA A 17 -39.56 -44.53 -11.03
CA ALA A 17 -39.69 -45.97 -10.90
C ALA A 17 -38.33 -46.69 -10.84
N ASN A 18 -38.26 -47.83 -10.15
CA ASN A 18 -37.01 -48.59 -9.95
C ASN A 18 -36.36 -49.05 -11.28
N ARG A 19 -37.15 -49.17 -12.36
CA ARG A 19 -36.69 -49.49 -13.73
C ARG A 19 -36.51 -48.25 -14.63
N ALA A 20 -36.45 -47.04 -14.06
CA ALA A 20 -36.24 -45.82 -14.82
C ALA A 20 -34.86 -45.81 -15.51
N ASP A 21 -34.85 -45.31 -16.74
CA ASP A 21 -33.65 -45.02 -17.51
C ASP A 21 -32.92 -43.77 -16.98
N LEU A 22 -31.62 -43.66 -17.27
CA LEU A 22 -30.77 -42.55 -16.89
C LEU A 22 -31.27 -41.20 -17.42
N ALA A 23 -31.92 -41.16 -18.59
CA ALA A 23 -32.56 -39.93 -19.09
C ALA A 23 -33.70 -39.46 -18.18
N ALA A 24 -34.55 -40.39 -17.70
CA ALA A 24 -35.65 -40.07 -16.79
C ALA A 24 -35.16 -39.65 -15.40
N ILE A 25 -34.14 -40.33 -14.87
CA ILE A 25 -33.45 -39.98 -13.60
C ILE A 25 -32.90 -38.54 -13.69
N LYS A 26 -32.20 -38.21 -14.78
CA LYS A 26 -31.63 -36.87 -15.01
C LYS A 26 -32.69 -35.79 -15.24
N ALA A 27 -33.83 -36.14 -15.84
CA ALA A 27 -34.97 -35.23 -16.02
C ALA A 27 -35.66 -34.93 -14.67
N SER A 28 -35.94 -35.95 -13.86
CA SER A 28 -36.61 -35.76 -12.57
C SER A 28 -35.72 -35.01 -11.57
N TYR A 29 -34.42 -35.32 -11.51
CA TYR A 29 -33.45 -34.55 -10.72
C TYR A 29 -33.45 -33.06 -11.11
N LYS A 30 -33.42 -32.72 -12.41
CA LYS A 30 -33.49 -31.32 -12.88
C LYS A 30 -34.78 -30.60 -12.49
N ARG A 31 -35.92 -31.30 -12.43
CA ARG A 31 -37.21 -30.76 -11.96
C ARG A 31 -37.19 -30.52 -10.46
N LEU A 32 -36.79 -31.52 -9.68
CA LEU A 32 -36.80 -31.48 -8.22
C LEU A 32 -35.75 -30.51 -7.66
N ALA A 33 -34.56 -30.44 -8.25
CA ALA A 33 -33.51 -29.50 -7.85
C ALA A 33 -33.97 -28.04 -8.01
N LYS A 34 -34.72 -27.72 -9.09
CA LYS A 34 -35.33 -26.38 -9.27
C LYS A 34 -36.43 -26.06 -8.26
N LEU A 35 -37.08 -27.07 -7.68
CA LEU A 35 -38.16 -26.90 -6.70
C LEU A 35 -37.62 -26.81 -5.27
N ARG A 36 -36.60 -27.62 -4.94
CA ARG A 36 -36.02 -27.75 -3.59
C ARG A 36 -34.72 -26.95 -3.38
N HIS A 37 -34.32 -26.10 -4.33
CA HIS A 37 -33.12 -25.26 -4.20
C HIS A 37 -33.23 -24.34 -2.97
N PRO A 38 -32.19 -24.22 -2.11
CA PRO A 38 -32.27 -23.39 -0.89
C PRO A 38 -32.52 -21.91 -1.20
N ASP A 39 -31.94 -21.38 -2.29
CA ASP A 39 -32.15 -20.01 -2.79
C ASP A 39 -33.62 -19.65 -3.09
N ARG A 40 -34.47 -20.65 -3.34
CA ARG A 40 -35.92 -20.47 -3.58
C ARG A 40 -36.80 -20.78 -2.37
N ASN A 41 -36.20 -21.32 -1.30
CA ASN A 41 -36.89 -21.79 -0.10
C ASN A 41 -36.27 -21.17 1.16
N ILE A 42 -35.94 -19.87 1.07
CA ILE A 42 -35.29 -19.10 2.14
C ILE A 42 -36.20 -19.07 3.37
N GLY A 43 -35.77 -19.73 4.45
CA GLY A 43 -36.52 -19.84 5.71
C GLY A 43 -36.90 -21.26 6.11
N ASP A 44 -36.90 -22.23 5.17
CA ASP A 44 -37.10 -23.64 5.51
C ASP A 44 -35.78 -24.30 5.94
N ALA A 45 -35.65 -24.60 7.23
CA ALA A 45 -34.49 -25.29 7.80
C ALA A 45 -34.26 -26.70 7.21
N GLN A 46 -35.30 -27.34 6.66
CA GLN A 46 -35.21 -28.66 6.02
C GLN A 46 -34.87 -28.58 4.53
N ALA A 47 -34.93 -27.41 3.88
CA ALA A 47 -34.62 -27.27 2.45
C ALA A 47 -33.20 -27.76 2.12
N THR A 48 -32.22 -27.40 2.96
CA THR A 48 -30.82 -27.82 2.80
C THR A 48 -30.65 -29.33 2.94
N ALA A 49 -31.30 -29.95 3.94
CA ALA A 49 -31.24 -31.41 4.15
C ALA A 49 -31.90 -32.18 3.00
N ASN A 50 -33.09 -31.74 2.58
CA ASN A 50 -33.82 -32.31 1.44
C ASN A 50 -33.01 -32.18 0.13
N PHE A 51 -32.34 -31.05 -0.10
CA PHE A 51 -31.49 -30.87 -1.28
C PHE A 51 -30.23 -31.75 -1.26
N GLN A 52 -29.61 -31.93 -0.08
CA GLN A 52 -28.50 -32.87 0.09
C GLN A 52 -28.92 -34.32 -0.18
N LEU A 53 -30.07 -34.76 0.36
CA LEU A 53 -30.62 -36.09 0.10
C LEU A 53 -30.92 -36.32 -1.38
N LEU A 54 -31.51 -35.32 -2.06
CA LEU A 54 -31.77 -35.33 -3.51
C LEU A 54 -30.46 -35.47 -4.33
N GLN A 55 -29.40 -34.79 -3.92
CA GLN A 55 -28.08 -34.87 -4.56
C GLN A 55 -27.42 -36.24 -4.33
N VAL A 56 -27.51 -36.81 -3.12
CA VAL A 56 -27.01 -38.15 -2.81
C VAL A 56 -27.74 -39.21 -3.64
N ALA A 57 -29.08 -39.16 -3.68
CA ALA A 57 -29.89 -40.07 -4.48
C ALA A 57 -29.51 -40.04 -5.97
N TYR A 58 -29.36 -38.84 -6.56
CA TYR A 58 -28.91 -38.69 -7.94
C TYR A 58 -27.48 -39.22 -8.14
N SER A 59 -26.55 -38.95 -7.23
CA SER A 59 -25.16 -39.42 -7.33
C SER A 59 -24.98 -40.94 -7.24
N THR A 60 -25.94 -41.63 -6.60
CA THR A 60 -25.99 -43.09 -6.50
C THR A 60 -26.67 -43.72 -7.71
N LEU A 61 -27.80 -43.17 -8.16
CA LEU A 61 -28.63 -43.78 -9.22
C LEU A 61 -28.21 -43.40 -10.65
N SER A 62 -27.36 -42.39 -10.84
CA SER A 62 -26.81 -42.01 -12.15
C SER A 62 -25.54 -42.78 -12.56
N ASP A 63 -24.89 -43.47 -11.62
CA ASP A 63 -23.72 -44.32 -11.85
C ASP A 63 -24.16 -45.79 -11.85
N PRO A 64 -24.04 -46.54 -12.97
CA PRO A 64 -24.47 -47.94 -13.04
C PRO A 64 -23.87 -48.84 -11.95
N SER A 65 -22.62 -48.57 -11.55
CA SER A 65 -21.90 -49.38 -10.55
C SER A 65 -22.46 -49.14 -9.15
N LYS A 66 -22.75 -47.87 -8.82
CA LYS A 66 -23.35 -47.49 -7.52
C LYS A 66 -24.82 -47.89 -7.46
N ARG A 67 -25.56 -47.78 -8.56
CA ARG A 67 -26.94 -48.27 -8.68
C ARG A 67 -27.01 -49.77 -8.43
N ALA A 68 -26.16 -50.57 -9.06
CA ALA A 68 -26.10 -52.01 -8.84
C ALA A 68 -25.76 -52.37 -7.38
N ALA A 69 -24.82 -51.65 -6.75
CA ALA A 69 -24.47 -51.84 -5.33
C ALA A 69 -25.64 -51.45 -4.39
N TYR A 70 -26.32 -50.34 -4.67
CA TYR A 70 -27.50 -49.89 -3.93
C TYR A 70 -28.67 -50.86 -4.07
N ASP A 71 -28.98 -51.30 -5.29
CA ASP A 71 -30.04 -52.29 -5.55
C ASP A 71 -29.76 -53.61 -4.82
N LEU A 72 -28.49 -54.06 -4.80
CA LEU A 72 -28.05 -55.26 -4.06
C LEU A 72 -28.16 -55.10 -2.53
N GLN A 73 -27.89 -53.90 -1.99
CA GLN A 73 -28.10 -53.60 -0.57
C GLN A 73 -29.60 -53.55 -0.25
N ARG A 74 -30.40 -52.87 -1.09
CA ARG A 74 -31.86 -52.71 -0.99
C ARG A 74 -32.60 -54.05 -1.13
N SER A 75 -32.07 -55.03 -1.88
CA SER A 75 -32.60 -56.39 -1.90
C SER A 75 -32.27 -57.18 -0.64
N GLN A 76 -31.09 -57.00 -0.05
CA GLN A 76 -30.71 -57.67 1.20
C GLN A 76 -31.53 -57.18 2.40
N THR A 77 -31.84 -55.88 2.48
CA THR A 77 -32.70 -55.35 3.56
C THR A 77 -34.15 -55.84 3.42
N ASN A 78 -34.70 -55.89 2.21
CA ASN A 78 -36.05 -56.42 1.97
C ASN A 78 -36.16 -57.95 2.15
N ALA A 79 -35.09 -58.70 1.89
CA ALA A 79 -35.06 -60.16 2.09
C ALA A 79 -35.28 -60.58 3.55
N GLY A 80 -35.02 -59.69 4.52
CA GLY A 80 -35.27 -59.94 5.94
C GLY A 80 -36.74 -60.10 6.33
N SER A 81 -37.68 -59.63 5.50
CA SER A 81 -39.11 -59.52 5.86
C SER A 81 -40.04 -60.54 5.18
N TYR A 82 -39.53 -61.45 4.34
CA TYR A 82 -40.36 -62.45 3.62
C TYR A 82 -39.88 -63.91 3.74
N ALA A 83 -38.95 -64.20 4.66
CA ALA A 83 -38.41 -65.54 4.89
C ALA A 83 -39.22 -66.41 5.88
N THR A 84 -40.49 -66.08 6.17
CA THR A 84 -41.34 -66.79 7.15
C THR A 84 -42.80 -66.92 6.70
N TYR A 85 -43.06 -67.58 5.57
CA TYR A 85 -44.31 -68.35 5.36
C TYR A 85 -44.17 -69.29 4.15
N GLY A 86 -43.74 -70.53 4.40
CA GLY A 86 -43.61 -71.60 3.40
C GLY A 86 -43.99 -72.94 4.02
N GLY A 87 -45.29 -73.22 4.09
CA GLY A 87 -45.83 -74.35 4.85
C GLY A 87 -45.61 -75.70 4.16
N ALA A 88 -44.67 -76.50 4.66
CA ALA A 88 -44.73 -77.95 4.52
C ALA A 88 -45.83 -78.51 5.44
N GLY A 89 -46.56 -79.53 4.97
CA GLY A 89 -47.76 -80.03 5.65
C GLY A 89 -47.50 -80.75 6.99
N PRO A 90 -48.50 -80.82 7.89
CA PRO A 90 -48.36 -81.45 9.20
C PRO A 90 -48.35 -82.98 9.10
N SER A 91 -47.18 -83.60 9.10
CA SER A 91 -47.05 -85.02 9.41
C SER A 91 -46.86 -85.21 10.92
N THR A 92 -47.78 -85.92 11.57
CA THR A 92 -47.79 -86.12 13.02
C THR A 92 -46.76 -87.16 13.45
N ALA A 93 -45.58 -86.71 13.87
CA ALA A 93 -44.54 -87.55 14.49
C ALA A 93 -44.12 -86.96 15.84
N ASN A 94 -44.79 -87.38 16.92
CA ASN A 94 -44.49 -86.93 18.27
C ASN A 94 -43.22 -87.65 18.78
N SER A 95 -42.12 -86.91 19.01
CA SER A 95 -40.85 -87.47 19.49
C SER A 95 -40.00 -86.41 20.21
N PRO A 96 -39.77 -86.51 21.53
CA PRO A 96 -39.05 -85.49 22.31
C PRO A 96 -37.53 -85.62 22.16
N GLY A 97 -36.98 -85.14 21.04
CA GLY A 97 -35.54 -84.99 20.82
C GLY A 97 -34.91 -83.86 21.67
N PRO A 98 -33.57 -83.87 21.89
CA PRO A 98 -32.90 -83.00 22.87
C PRO A 98 -32.73 -81.54 22.40
N GLN A 99 -33.80 -80.75 22.44
CA GLN A 99 -33.82 -79.34 22.02
C GLN A 99 -32.96 -78.38 22.90
N SER A 100 -32.43 -78.84 24.03
CA SER A 100 -31.67 -78.03 24.99
C SER A 100 -30.36 -77.48 24.42
N SER A 101 -29.52 -78.34 23.81
CA SER A 101 -28.17 -77.98 23.35
C SER A 101 -28.14 -76.86 22.31
N ASN A 102 -29.16 -76.80 21.45
CA ASN A 102 -29.28 -75.81 20.38
C ASN A 102 -29.75 -74.43 20.90
N ARG A 103 -30.30 -74.33 22.12
CA ARG A 103 -30.61 -73.02 22.74
C ARG A 103 -29.35 -72.33 23.26
N HIS A 104 -28.50 -73.03 23.99
CA HIS A 104 -27.30 -72.43 24.59
C HIS A 104 -26.29 -71.96 23.54
N ALA A 105 -26.07 -72.73 22.47
CA ALA A 105 -25.23 -72.30 21.34
C ALA A 105 -25.73 -70.98 20.71
N LYS A 106 -27.04 -70.84 20.50
CA LYS A 106 -27.65 -69.61 19.96
C LYS A 106 -27.58 -68.44 20.93
N GLN A 107 -27.76 -68.68 22.23
CA GLN A 107 -27.59 -67.66 23.28
C GLN A 107 -26.14 -67.16 23.36
N ALA A 108 -25.16 -68.06 23.27
CA ALA A 108 -23.74 -67.70 23.26
C ALA A 108 -23.37 -66.89 22.00
N HIS A 109 -23.86 -67.28 20.82
CA HIS A 109 -23.64 -66.52 19.58
C HIS A 109 -24.21 -65.09 19.68
N ALA A 110 -25.45 -64.95 20.15
CA ALA A 110 -26.11 -63.66 20.36
C ALA A 110 -25.37 -62.78 21.39
N ALA A 111 -24.80 -63.38 22.46
CA ALA A 111 -23.98 -62.66 23.42
C ALA A 111 -22.66 -62.15 22.79
N THR A 112 -21.98 -62.98 22.00
CA THR A 112 -20.78 -62.55 21.25
C THR A 112 -21.10 -61.49 20.19
N GLU A 113 -22.25 -61.55 19.53
CA GLU A 113 -22.70 -60.49 18.62
C GLU A 113 -22.95 -59.17 19.34
N LYS A 114 -23.63 -59.18 20.49
CA LYS A 114 -23.89 -57.98 21.29
C LYS A 114 -22.58 -57.27 21.65
N LEU A 115 -21.60 -58.02 22.16
CA LEU A 115 -20.28 -57.48 22.48
C LEU A 115 -19.51 -56.98 21.26
N ASN A 116 -19.67 -57.61 20.08
CA ASN A 116 -19.08 -57.11 18.83
C ASN A 116 -19.72 -55.81 18.34
N ARG A 117 -21.03 -55.61 18.58
CA ARG A 117 -21.72 -54.33 18.31
C ARG A 117 -21.17 -53.24 19.25
N GLU A 118 -21.20 -53.48 20.56
CA GLU A 118 -20.65 -52.56 21.58
C GLU A 118 -19.18 -52.20 21.33
N LEU A 119 -18.35 -53.18 20.94
CA LEU A 119 -16.95 -52.97 20.57
C LEU A 119 -16.81 -52.07 19.32
N ASN A 120 -17.69 -52.21 18.32
CA ASN A 120 -17.70 -51.34 17.15
C ASN A 120 -18.19 -49.93 17.49
N ASP A 121 -19.16 -49.79 18.38
CA ASP A 121 -19.63 -48.49 18.89
C ASP A 121 -18.50 -47.77 19.64
N TYR A 122 -17.77 -48.47 20.52
CA TYR A 122 -16.59 -47.91 21.19
C TYR A 122 -15.46 -47.56 20.21
N ARG A 123 -15.26 -48.33 19.14
CA ARG A 123 -14.29 -48.00 18.07
C ARG A 123 -14.70 -46.72 17.31
N GLN A 124 -15.98 -46.56 16.99
CA GLN A 124 -16.50 -45.35 16.35
C GLN A 124 -16.38 -44.14 17.27
N ALA A 125 -16.77 -44.27 18.55
CA ALA A 125 -16.62 -43.22 19.56
C ALA A 125 -15.16 -42.83 19.81
N ARG A 126 -14.22 -43.79 19.83
CA ARG A 126 -12.79 -43.50 19.92
C ARG A 126 -12.28 -42.76 18.66
N LYS A 127 -12.79 -43.09 17.47
CA LYS A 127 -12.44 -42.39 16.22
C LYS A 127 -12.93 -40.94 16.22
N SER A 128 -14.19 -40.68 16.61
CA SER A 128 -14.71 -39.30 16.70
C SER A 128 -14.00 -38.49 17.79
N LEU A 129 -13.75 -39.07 18.97
CA LEU A 129 -12.93 -38.44 20.01
C LEU A 129 -11.51 -38.11 19.53
N SER A 130 -10.89 -38.98 18.71
CA SER A 130 -9.56 -38.74 18.16
C SER A 130 -9.54 -37.60 17.13
N ASN A 131 -10.60 -37.48 16.31
CA ASN A 131 -10.75 -36.37 15.39
C ASN A 131 -10.94 -35.05 16.14
N ASN A 132 -11.81 -35.03 17.15
CA ASN A 132 -12.06 -33.84 17.98
C ASN A 132 -10.79 -33.42 18.76
N TYR A 133 -10.00 -34.38 19.26
CA TYR A 133 -8.72 -34.11 19.90
C TYR A 133 -7.72 -33.44 18.94
N ALA A 134 -7.64 -33.91 17.68
CA ALA A 134 -6.79 -33.28 16.67
C ALA A 134 -7.26 -31.83 16.34
N GLN A 135 -8.57 -31.60 16.25
CA GLN A 135 -9.13 -30.25 16.03
C GLN A 135 -8.83 -29.29 17.18
N GLU A 136 -9.04 -29.70 18.43
CA GLU A 136 -8.67 -28.89 19.61
C GLU A 136 -7.15 -28.66 19.71
N PHE A 137 -6.33 -29.62 19.27
CA PHE A 137 -4.88 -29.46 19.22
C PHE A 137 -4.44 -28.42 18.19
N GLU A 138 -5.05 -28.42 17.00
CA GLU A 138 -4.86 -27.37 16.01
C GLU A 138 -5.29 -25.98 16.52
N LEU A 139 -6.43 -25.90 17.21
CA LEU A 139 -6.92 -24.64 17.80
C LEU A 139 -5.95 -24.12 18.88
N ALA A 140 -5.46 -25.00 19.77
CA ALA A 140 -4.43 -24.65 20.75
C ALA A 140 -3.12 -24.21 20.09
N ALA A 141 -2.69 -24.85 18.99
CA ALA A 141 -1.51 -24.42 18.23
C ALA A 141 -1.70 -23.02 17.63
N LYS A 142 -2.83 -22.80 16.93
CA LYS A 142 -3.20 -21.50 16.34
C LYS A 142 -3.28 -20.38 17.40
N ALA A 143 -3.75 -20.69 18.62
CA ALA A 143 -3.74 -19.75 19.74
C ALA A 143 -2.31 -19.43 20.23
N ARG A 144 -1.42 -20.43 20.38
CA ARG A 144 -0.02 -20.21 20.79
C ARG A 144 0.78 -19.43 19.75
N ASP A 145 0.58 -19.70 18.46
CA ASP A 145 1.26 -18.97 17.39
C ASP A 145 0.74 -17.52 17.28
N ALA A 146 -0.55 -17.28 17.53
CA ALA A 146 -1.09 -15.92 17.66
C ALA A 146 -0.50 -15.15 18.86
N LEU A 147 -0.28 -15.82 20.00
CA LEU A 147 0.41 -15.22 21.15
C LEU A 147 1.86 -14.88 20.83
N ARG A 148 2.61 -15.78 20.17
CA ARG A 148 3.98 -15.49 19.69
C ARG A 148 3.99 -14.27 18.76
N GLY A 149 3.02 -14.17 17.85
CA GLY A 149 2.88 -13.00 16.96
C GLY A 149 2.64 -11.68 17.70
N LEU A 150 1.84 -11.70 18.78
CA LEU A 150 1.61 -10.52 19.63
C LEU A 150 2.86 -10.13 20.45
N ASP A 151 3.60 -11.12 20.98
CA ASP A 151 4.87 -10.88 21.68
C ASP A 151 5.99 -10.40 20.73
N GLU A 152 5.99 -10.84 19.47
CA GLU A 152 6.86 -10.31 18.43
C GLU A 152 6.49 -8.89 18.00
N GLN A 153 5.20 -8.54 17.97
CA GLN A 153 4.75 -7.17 17.73
C GLN A 153 5.15 -6.26 18.89
N ALA A 154 4.94 -6.69 20.14
CA ALA A 154 5.40 -5.94 21.32
C ALA A 154 6.90 -5.61 21.23
N LYS A 155 7.74 -6.57 20.86
CA LYS A 155 9.20 -6.38 20.66
C LYS A 155 9.59 -5.56 19.44
N ARG A 156 8.66 -5.22 18.54
CA ARG A 156 8.86 -4.28 17.43
C ARG A 156 8.45 -2.88 17.87
N ASP A 157 7.25 -2.75 18.44
CA ASP A 157 6.77 -1.50 19.05
C ASP A 157 7.78 -0.98 20.11
N GLU A 158 8.34 -1.85 20.97
CA GLU A 158 9.40 -1.52 21.94
C GLU A 158 10.69 -0.97 21.29
N ARG A 159 11.03 -1.42 20.07
CA ARG A 159 12.20 -0.93 19.32
C ARG A 159 11.91 0.39 18.63
N GLU A 160 10.74 0.50 18.00
CA GLU A 160 10.24 1.75 17.42
C GLU A 160 10.12 2.84 18.50
N GLU A 161 9.72 2.48 19.73
CA GLU A 161 9.71 3.37 20.89
C GLU A 161 11.12 3.72 21.39
N ALA A 162 12.05 2.76 21.46
CA ALA A 162 13.44 3.05 21.82
C ALA A 162 14.16 3.95 20.77
N GLU A 163 13.90 3.73 19.48
CA GLU A 163 14.37 4.57 18.39
C GLU A 163 13.69 5.95 18.41
N SER A 164 12.38 6.01 18.71
CA SER A 164 11.64 7.27 18.93
C SER A 164 12.10 8.05 20.17
N GLN A 165 12.64 7.39 21.19
CA GLN A 165 13.21 8.00 22.39
C GLN A 165 14.68 8.42 22.22
N SER A 166 15.25 8.27 21.01
CA SER A 166 16.57 8.79 20.66
C SER A 166 16.68 10.30 20.94
N TRP A 167 17.91 10.73 21.27
CA TRP A 167 18.23 12.14 21.51
C TRP A 167 17.93 13.03 20.30
N SER A 168 17.95 12.47 19.07
CA SER A 168 17.57 13.16 17.84
C SER A 168 16.12 13.64 17.83
N THR A 169 15.18 12.87 18.38
CA THR A 169 13.75 13.21 18.42
C THR A 169 13.47 14.23 19.52
N TYR A 170 14.14 14.10 20.66
CA TYR A 170 14.11 15.08 21.76
C TYR A 170 14.65 16.45 21.34
N LEU A 171 15.69 16.50 20.50
CA LEU A 171 16.19 17.75 19.93
C LEU A 171 15.23 18.38 18.89
N ALA A 172 14.49 17.57 18.14
CA ALA A 172 13.56 18.06 17.13
C ALA A 172 12.33 18.77 17.73
N SER A 173 11.78 18.25 18.83
CA SER A 173 10.58 18.82 19.49
C SER A 173 10.81 20.20 20.13
N PHE A 174 12.07 20.61 20.35
CA PHE A 174 12.41 21.94 20.86
C PHE A 174 12.37 23.05 19.77
N VAL A 175 12.40 22.68 18.49
CA VAL A 175 12.54 23.64 17.37
C VAL A 175 11.20 23.94 16.67
N ASP A 176 10.26 23.00 16.65
CA ASP A 176 9.02 23.12 15.90
C ASP A 176 7.78 22.70 16.72
N SER A 177 6.88 23.66 16.99
CA SER A 177 5.66 23.41 17.77
C SER A 177 4.63 22.56 17.01
N ALA A 178 4.72 22.45 15.67
CA ALA A 178 3.90 21.52 14.91
C ALA A 178 4.35 20.06 15.12
N ALA A 179 5.67 19.83 15.31
CA ALA A 179 6.21 18.51 15.61
C ALA A 179 5.75 18.02 17.00
N ALA A 180 5.73 18.91 18.01
CA ALA A 180 5.23 18.57 19.34
C ALA A 180 3.75 18.14 19.34
N ALA A 181 2.89 18.81 18.55
CA ALA A 181 1.49 18.42 18.42
C ALA A 181 1.29 17.09 17.66
N ALA A 182 2.20 16.76 16.73
CA ALA A 182 2.18 15.48 16.01
C ALA A 182 2.66 14.30 16.88
N ASP A 183 3.69 14.50 17.72
CA ASP A 183 4.20 13.44 18.62
C ASP A 183 3.17 13.05 19.70
N GLU A 184 2.43 14.01 20.26
CA GLU A 184 1.34 13.71 21.20
C GLU A 184 0.21 12.89 20.54
N GLN A 185 -0.16 13.19 19.29
CA GLN A 185 -1.10 12.35 18.53
C GLN A 185 -0.52 10.95 18.24
N ALA A 186 0.76 10.86 17.91
CA ALA A 186 1.46 9.58 17.72
C ALA A 186 1.55 8.78 19.04
N ARG A 187 1.69 9.46 20.19
CA ARG A 187 1.67 8.87 21.52
C ARG A 187 0.30 8.28 21.87
N VAL A 188 -0.78 9.05 21.75
CA VAL A 188 -2.15 8.54 21.99
C VAL A 188 -2.48 7.34 21.08
N MET A 189 -1.97 7.34 19.84
CA MET A 189 -2.11 6.21 18.93
C MET A 189 -1.24 4.99 19.32
N ARG A 190 -0.03 5.18 19.88
CA ARG A 190 0.79 4.11 20.48
C ARG A 190 0.08 3.49 21.69
N GLU A 191 -0.36 4.31 22.65
CA GLU A 191 -1.07 3.86 23.86
C GLU A 191 -2.35 3.08 23.50
N ARG A 192 -3.13 3.56 22.53
CA ARG A 192 -4.32 2.85 22.02
C ARG A 192 -3.99 1.50 21.38
N ARG A 193 -2.89 1.40 20.61
CA ARG A 193 -2.41 0.13 20.03
C ARG A 193 -1.96 -0.84 21.13
N ALA A 194 -1.25 -0.36 22.15
CA ALA A 194 -0.80 -1.19 23.27
C ALA A 194 -2.00 -1.79 24.03
N ILE A 195 -3.04 -1.00 24.33
CA ILE A 195 -4.28 -1.47 24.94
C ILE A 195 -4.99 -2.52 24.07
N GLN A 196 -5.04 -2.31 22.75
CA GLN A 196 -5.59 -3.29 21.81
C GLN A 196 -4.77 -4.59 21.77
N ARG A 197 -3.43 -4.51 21.80
CA ARG A 197 -2.53 -5.69 21.90
C ARG A 197 -2.77 -6.46 23.20
N LEU A 198 -2.95 -5.78 24.34
CA LEU A 198 -3.24 -6.42 25.64
C LEU A 198 -4.57 -7.17 25.61
N HIS A 199 -5.67 -6.55 25.19
CA HIS A 199 -6.97 -7.24 25.08
C HIS A 199 -6.95 -8.41 24.09
N ALA A 200 -6.25 -8.26 22.95
CA ALA A 200 -6.06 -9.35 21.99
C ALA A 200 -5.27 -10.51 22.60
N ARG A 201 -4.23 -10.21 23.40
CA ARG A 201 -3.43 -11.21 24.12
C ARG A 201 -4.25 -11.94 25.17
N GLU A 202 -4.95 -11.24 26.07
CA GLU A 202 -5.81 -11.89 27.07
C GLU A 202 -6.87 -12.80 26.42
N PHE A 203 -7.46 -12.38 25.29
CA PHE A 203 -8.43 -13.20 24.57
C PHE A 203 -7.80 -14.50 24.06
N ARG A 204 -6.56 -14.46 23.56
CA ARG A 204 -5.81 -15.65 23.11
C ARG A 204 -5.31 -16.51 24.27
N GLU A 205 -4.96 -15.94 25.41
CA GLU A 205 -4.65 -16.70 26.63
C GLU A 205 -5.90 -17.45 27.14
N ARG A 206 -7.08 -16.82 27.11
CA ARG A 206 -8.38 -17.46 27.45
C ARG A 206 -8.77 -18.55 26.44
N ASP A 207 -8.62 -18.30 25.14
CA ASP A 207 -8.82 -19.31 24.08
C ASP A 207 -7.92 -20.54 24.31
N LEU A 208 -6.64 -20.31 24.60
CA LEU A 208 -5.66 -21.37 24.82
C LEU A 208 -6.00 -22.20 26.07
N ALA A 209 -6.33 -21.54 27.19
CA ALA A 209 -6.72 -22.23 28.42
C ALA A 209 -7.93 -23.16 28.21
N ARG A 210 -8.96 -22.68 27.48
CA ARG A 210 -10.14 -23.48 27.10
C ARG A 210 -9.75 -24.70 26.26
N CYS A 211 -8.93 -24.53 25.22
CA CYS A 211 -8.49 -25.65 24.39
C CYS A 211 -7.58 -26.64 25.15
N GLU A 212 -6.75 -26.18 26.10
CA GLU A 212 -5.97 -27.07 26.95
C GLU A 212 -6.82 -27.87 27.96
N GLU A 213 -7.91 -27.30 28.46
CA GLU A 213 -8.90 -28.03 29.27
C GLU A 213 -9.67 -29.06 28.42
N ASN A 214 -10.12 -28.67 27.23
CA ASN A 214 -10.74 -29.58 26.25
C ASN A 214 -9.81 -30.76 25.92
N LEU A 215 -8.52 -30.50 25.66
CA LEU A 215 -7.52 -31.54 25.38
C LEU A 215 -7.31 -32.50 26.56
N LYS A 216 -7.28 -31.99 27.80
CA LYS A 216 -7.22 -32.84 29.01
C LYS A 216 -8.45 -33.75 29.09
N SER A 217 -9.66 -33.19 28.98
CA SER A 217 -10.93 -33.93 28.99
C SER A 217 -11.02 -34.99 27.87
N LEU A 218 -10.67 -34.62 26.63
CA LEU A 218 -10.64 -35.53 25.50
C LEU A 218 -9.60 -36.64 25.65
N SER A 219 -8.41 -36.36 26.20
CA SER A 219 -7.40 -37.40 26.47
C SER A 219 -7.88 -38.42 27.52
N GLN A 220 -8.59 -37.98 28.56
CA GLN A 220 -9.18 -38.86 29.57
C GLN A 220 -10.27 -39.75 28.96
N ARG A 221 -11.13 -39.18 28.11
CA ARG A 221 -12.18 -39.91 27.37
C ARG A 221 -11.59 -40.91 26.35
N LEU A 222 -10.47 -40.57 25.70
CA LEU A 222 -9.72 -41.49 24.83
C LEU A 222 -9.07 -42.63 25.62
N ALA A 223 -8.55 -42.36 26.82
CA ALA A 223 -8.03 -43.40 27.71
C ALA A 223 -9.13 -44.34 28.20
N ASP A 224 -10.28 -43.82 28.64
CA ASP A 224 -11.41 -44.64 29.11
C ASP A 224 -12.04 -45.48 27.99
N THR A 225 -12.31 -44.90 26.82
CA THR A 225 -12.80 -45.67 25.65
C THR A 225 -11.80 -46.74 25.21
N THR A 226 -10.49 -46.48 25.31
CA THR A 226 -9.46 -47.51 25.07
C THR A 226 -9.50 -48.64 26.10
N ARG A 227 -9.72 -48.33 27.40
CA ARG A 227 -9.92 -49.36 28.44
C ARG A 227 -11.15 -50.21 28.16
N ARG A 228 -12.28 -49.60 27.76
CA ARG A 228 -13.53 -50.32 27.39
C ARG A 228 -13.37 -51.22 26.17
N ILE A 229 -12.64 -50.77 25.14
CA ILE A 229 -12.28 -51.58 23.97
C ILE A 229 -11.48 -52.82 24.42
N ASN A 230 -10.43 -52.62 25.22
CA ASN A 230 -9.60 -53.73 25.69
C ASN A 230 -10.42 -54.72 26.56
N ALA A 231 -11.29 -54.22 27.43
CA ALA A 231 -12.16 -55.05 28.27
C ALA A 231 -13.17 -55.87 27.46
N THR A 232 -13.88 -55.25 26.49
CA THR A 232 -14.83 -55.98 25.63
C THR A 232 -14.13 -57.01 24.73
N GLN A 233 -12.93 -56.72 24.22
CA GLN A 233 -12.10 -57.69 23.51
C GLN A 233 -11.69 -58.89 24.39
N LEU A 234 -11.39 -58.67 25.68
CA LEU A 234 -11.14 -59.76 26.62
C LEU A 234 -12.39 -60.62 26.86
N SER A 235 -13.57 -60.00 27.05
CA SER A 235 -14.83 -60.72 27.22
C SER A 235 -15.22 -61.56 25.99
N ILE A 236 -15.05 -61.03 24.77
CA ILE A 236 -15.23 -61.79 23.53
C ILE A 236 -14.25 -62.98 23.48
N SER A 237 -12.99 -62.75 23.86
CA SER A 237 -11.96 -63.80 23.89
C SER A 237 -12.23 -64.88 24.94
N GLN A 238 -12.91 -64.55 26.04
CA GLN A 238 -13.35 -65.51 27.06
C GLN A 238 -14.50 -66.37 26.53
N LEU A 239 -15.56 -65.76 26.02
CA LEU A 239 -16.70 -66.48 25.43
C LEU A 239 -16.28 -67.41 24.29
N GLN A 240 -15.36 -66.98 23.41
CA GLN A 240 -14.82 -67.83 22.33
C GLN A 240 -13.99 -69.03 22.85
N ARG A 241 -13.36 -68.90 24.02
CA ARG A 241 -12.66 -70.03 24.68
C ARG A 241 -13.64 -70.98 25.36
N GLU A 242 -14.78 -70.48 25.82
CA GLU A 242 -15.85 -71.29 26.42
C GLU A 242 -16.61 -72.05 25.34
N GLN A 243 -17.03 -71.39 24.25
CA GLN A 243 -17.61 -72.03 23.06
C GLN A 243 -16.73 -73.19 22.56
N LYS A 244 -15.42 -72.97 22.39
CA LYS A 244 -14.48 -74.03 21.96
C LYS A 244 -14.35 -75.19 22.96
N LYS A 245 -14.54 -74.95 24.26
CA LYS A 245 -14.57 -76.02 25.29
C LYS A 245 -15.88 -76.79 25.27
N GLU A 246 -17.00 -76.16 24.92
CA GLU A 246 -18.28 -76.84 24.73
C GLU A 246 -18.30 -77.66 23.43
N GLU A 247 -17.72 -77.13 22.35
CA GLU A 247 -17.54 -77.85 21.08
C GLU A 247 -16.66 -79.09 21.27
N ALA A 248 -15.49 -78.94 21.92
CA ALA A 248 -14.60 -80.06 22.26
C ALA A 248 -15.16 -81.02 23.34
N ARG A 249 -16.36 -80.77 23.87
CA ARG A 249 -17.09 -81.67 24.77
C ARG A 249 -18.22 -82.45 24.09
N LYS A 250 -18.52 -82.16 22.82
CA LYS A 250 -19.44 -82.99 22.04
C LYS A 250 -18.70 -84.28 21.64
N PRO A 251 -19.31 -85.47 21.81
CA PRO A 251 -18.70 -86.69 21.28
C PRO A 251 -18.66 -86.63 19.75
N GLU A 252 -17.56 -87.10 19.16
CA GLU A 252 -17.50 -87.34 17.72
C GLU A 252 -18.49 -88.46 17.36
N GLU A 253 -19.39 -88.22 16.40
CA GLU A 253 -20.28 -89.26 15.91
C GLU A 253 -19.47 -90.30 15.12
N PRO A 254 -19.55 -91.61 15.46
CA PRO A 254 -18.74 -92.63 14.81
C PRO A 254 -19.19 -92.81 13.35
N SER A 255 -18.33 -92.39 12.43
CA SER A 255 -18.59 -92.48 10.99
C SER A 255 -18.68 -93.94 10.53
N MET A 256 -19.84 -94.33 10.01
CA MET A 256 -20.14 -95.69 9.58
C MET A 256 -19.61 -95.96 8.16
N GLU A 257 -18.34 -96.36 8.03
CA GLU A 257 -17.82 -96.97 6.80
C GLU A 257 -18.57 -98.27 6.47
N PRO A 258 -19.07 -98.43 5.22
CA PRO A 258 -18.34 -99.33 4.30
C PRO A 258 -18.53 -99.07 2.79
N ARG A 259 -17.48 -99.33 1.96
CA ARG A 259 -17.52 -100.26 0.78
C ARG A 259 -16.19 -100.30 -0.01
N ARG A 260 -15.29 -101.22 0.40
CA ARG A 260 -13.92 -101.49 -0.12
C ARG A 260 -13.78 -101.90 -1.60
N GLN A 261 -14.76 -101.63 -2.45
CA GLN A 261 -14.70 -101.77 -3.91
C GLN A 261 -15.12 -100.49 -4.66
N ARG A 262 -15.72 -99.51 -3.97
CA ARG A 262 -15.75 -98.11 -4.42
C ARG A 262 -14.54 -97.34 -3.88
N ASP A 263 -14.06 -97.72 -2.70
CA ASP A 263 -13.00 -96.99 -2.00
C ASP A 263 -11.71 -96.88 -2.82
N ASP A 264 -11.31 -97.87 -3.61
CA ASP A 264 -10.08 -97.77 -4.42
C ASP A 264 -10.26 -96.93 -5.69
N SER A 265 -11.42 -96.97 -6.38
CA SER A 265 -11.71 -96.01 -7.45
C SER A 265 -11.88 -94.58 -6.93
N VAL A 266 -12.45 -94.43 -5.73
CA VAL A 266 -12.58 -93.13 -5.04
C VAL A 266 -11.23 -92.64 -4.52
N ARG A 267 -10.32 -93.51 -4.07
CA ARG A 267 -8.94 -93.13 -3.71
C ARG A 267 -8.12 -92.74 -4.94
N GLU A 268 -8.28 -93.45 -6.05
CA GLU A 268 -7.66 -93.11 -7.33
C GLU A 268 -8.18 -91.75 -7.84
N GLN A 269 -9.49 -91.51 -7.73
CA GLN A 269 -10.09 -90.22 -8.06
C GLN A 269 -9.65 -89.11 -7.09
N MET A 270 -9.65 -89.35 -5.78
CA MET A 270 -9.17 -88.42 -4.74
C MET A 270 -7.67 -88.11 -4.87
N ARG A 271 -6.85 -89.05 -5.38
CA ARG A 271 -5.45 -88.79 -5.74
C ARG A 271 -5.37 -87.81 -6.90
N ARG A 272 -6.10 -88.06 -7.99
CA ARG A 272 -6.15 -87.17 -9.16
C ARG A 272 -6.72 -85.79 -8.82
N GLU A 273 -7.72 -85.73 -7.95
CA GLU A 273 -8.30 -84.48 -7.44
C GLU A 273 -7.32 -83.75 -6.50
N ALA A 274 -6.57 -84.46 -5.65
CA ALA A 274 -5.51 -83.88 -4.82
C ALA A 274 -4.27 -83.43 -5.64
N GLU A 275 -3.95 -84.12 -6.74
CA GLU A 275 -2.91 -83.74 -7.69
C GLU A 275 -3.33 -82.51 -8.49
N ALA A 276 -4.53 -82.50 -9.07
CA ALA A 276 -5.12 -81.31 -9.71
C ALA A 276 -5.27 -80.13 -8.74
N PHE A 277 -5.55 -80.38 -7.45
CA PHE A 277 -5.56 -79.33 -6.42
C PHE A 277 -4.15 -78.78 -6.13
N ARG A 278 -3.12 -79.64 -6.07
CA ARG A 278 -1.72 -79.22 -5.95
C ARG A 278 -1.27 -78.42 -7.17
N GLU A 279 -1.62 -78.86 -8.37
CA GLU A 279 -1.37 -78.12 -9.62
C GLU A 279 -2.06 -76.75 -9.60
N MET A 280 -3.36 -76.69 -9.26
CA MET A 280 -4.10 -75.44 -9.07
C MET A 280 -3.44 -74.52 -8.02
N GLU A 281 -2.94 -75.07 -6.92
CA GLU A 281 -2.16 -74.31 -5.94
C GLU A 281 -0.84 -73.79 -6.53
N THR A 282 -0.09 -74.59 -7.29
CA THR A 282 1.14 -74.10 -7.93
C THR A 282 0.86 -73.02 -8.96
N MET A 283 -0.21 -73.15 -9.77
CA MET A 283 -0.67 -72.11 -10.69
C MET A 283 -1.08 -70.84 -9.94
N ARG A 284 -1.83 -70.95 -8.84
CA ARG A 284 -2.19 -69.81 -7.97
C ARG A 284 -0.98 -69.14 -7.32
N ARG A 285 0.04 -69.90 -6.93
CA ARG A 285 1.31 -69.37 -6.40
C ARG A 285 2.09 -68.64 -7.50
N GLN A 286 2.22 -69.23 -8.69
CA GLN A 286 2.83 -68.58 -9.85
C GLN A 286 2.09 -67.30 -10.26
N GLU A 287 0.75 -67.31 -10.31
CA GLU A 287 -0.04 -66.09 -10.54
C GLU A 287 0.19 -65.03 -9.45
N ALA A 288 0.22 -65.43 -8.17
CA ALA A 288 0.47 -64.50 -7.08
C ALA A 288 1.86 -63.87 -7.18
N ASP A 289 2.88 -64.63 -7.55
CA ASP A 289 4.24 -64.15 -7.72
C ASP A 289 4.44 -63.33 -9.01
N GLN A 290 3.73 -63.64 -10.10
CA GLN A 290 3.64 -62.77 -11.28
C GLN A 290 2.95 -61.43 -10.95
N ARG A 291 1.87 -61.44 -10.15
CA ARG A 291 1.19 -60.22 -9.68
C ARG A 291 2.12 -59.40 -8.78
N ARG A 292 2.90 -60.05 -7.89
CA ARG A 292 3.92 -59.40 -7.06
C ARG A 292 5.08 -58.83 -7.89
N ALA A 293 5.53 -59.51 -8.95
CA ALA A 293 6.55 -59.00 -9.87
C ALA A 293 6.08 -57.72 -10.56
N LYS A 294 4.89 -57.73 -11.16
CA LYS A 294 4.28 -56.54 -11.80
C LYS A 294 4.06 -55.39 -10.81
N GLN A 295 3.71 -55.69 -9.55
CA GLN A 295 3.63 -54.67 -8.50
C GLN A 295 4.99 -54.05 -8.16
N ARG A 296 6.09 -54.81 -8.19
CA ARG A 296 7.46 -54.28 -7.99
C ARG A 296 7.89 -53.41 -9.17
N GLU A 297 7.62 -53.83 -10.40
CA GLU A 297 7.92 -53.05 -11.61
C GLU A 297 7.23 -51.67 -11.56
N VAL A 298 5.93 -51.64 -11.26
CA VAL A 298 5.15 -50.40 -11.08
C VAL A 298 5.63 -49.58 -9.87
N GLU A 299 6.12 -50.21 -8.80
CA GLU A 299 6.70 -49.46 -7.68
C GLU A 299 8.06 -48.85 -8.03
N GLU A 300 8.91 -49.56 -8.80
CA GLU A 300 10.19 -49.05 -9.28
C GLU A 300 10.02 -47.92 -10.29
N GLU A 301 9.09 -48.04 -11.24
CA GLU A 301 8.70 -46.96 -12.15
C GLU A 301 8.23 -45.73 -11.36
N ARG A 302 7.31 -45.92 -10.39
CA ARG A 302 6.84 -44.82 -9.52
C ARG A 302 7.97 -44.20 -8.69
N ARG A 303 9.00 -44.98 -8.30
CA ARG A 303 10.21 -44.48 -7.63
C ARG A 303 11.14 -43.71 -8.57
N ARG A 304 11.23 -44.06 -9.85
CA ARG A 304 11.97 -43.30 -10.89
C ARG A 304 11.30 -41.96 -11.17
N LEU A 305 10.01 -42.00 -11.53
CA LEU A 305 9.20 -40.80 -11.78
C LEU A 305 9.19 -39.83 -10.57
N LYS A 306 9.17 -40.35 -9.34
CA LYS A 306 9.32 -39.50 -8.14
C LYS A 306 10.68 -38.79 -8.11
N LYS A 307 11.79 -39.50 -8.35
CA LYS A 307 13.13 -38.90 -8.36
C LYS A 307 13.30 -37.86 -9.46
N GLU A 308 12.75 -38.12 -10.64
CA GLU A 308 12.77 -37.17 -11.77
C GLU A 308 11.97 -35.89 -11.43
N ALA A 309 10.78 -36.03 -10.82
CA ALA A 309 10.01 -34.89 -10.33
C ALA A 309 10.71 -34.12 -9.19
N GLU A 310 11.42 -34.84 -8.31
CA GLU A 310 12.22 -34.26 -7.21
C GLU A 310 13.43 -33.47 -7.75
N GLN A 311 14.12 -33.99 -8.77
CA GLN A 311 15.19 -33.29 -9.49
C GLN A 311 14.67 -32.06 -10.25
N GLN A 312 13.53 -32.16 -10.95
CA GLN A 312 12.91 -31.00 -11.60
C GLN A 312 12.45 -29.94 -10.59
N ALA A 313 12.00 -30.35 -9.40
CA ALA A 313 11.66 -29.42 -8.32
C ALA A 313 12.91 -28.69 -7.78
N GLU A 314 14.01 -29.41 -7.55
CA GLU A 314 15.30 -28.80 -7.21
C GLU A 314 15.78 -27.81 -8.29
N GLU A 315 15.70 -28.18 -9.56
CA GLU A 315 16.11 -27.32 -10.67
C GLU A 315 15.27 -26.03 -10.75
N ARG A 316 13.95 -26.13 -10.53
CA ARG A 316 13.05 -24.96 -10.41
C ARG A 316 13.40 -24.07 -9.21
N VAL A 317 13.80 -24.64 -8.07
CA VAL A 317 14.26 -23.87 -6.91
C VAL A 317 15.59 -23.19 -7.19
N ARG A 318 16.53 -23.86 -7.87
CA ARG A 318 17.82 -23.30 -8.29
C ARG A 318 17.62 -22.13 -9.28
N SER A 319 16.79 -22.30 -10.31
CA SER A 319 16.52 -21.24 -11.28
C SER A 319 15.72 -20.07 -10.69
N HIS A 320 14.76 -20.33 -9.79
CA HIS A 320 14.09 -19.27 -9.04
C HIS A 320 15.07 -18.46 -8.19
N ARG A 321 16.00 -19.13 -7.50
CA ARG A 321 17.03 -18.46 -6.69
C ARG A 321 17.95 -17.58 -7.55
N VAL A 322 18.44 -18.08 -8.69
CA VAL A 322 19.26 -17.28 -9.63
C VAL A 322 18.46 -16.08 -10.15
N ALA A 323 17.16 -16.25 -10.44
CA ALA A 323 16.30 -15.15 -10.85
C ALA A 323 16.08 -14.12 -9.71
N GLU A 324 16.01 -14.53 -8.44
CA GLU A 324 15.95 -13.60 -7.31
C GLU A 324 17.26 -12.87 -7.02
N GLU A 325 18.39 -13.55 -7.14
CA GLU A 325 19.71 -12.93 -7.01
C GLU A 325 19.91 -11.91 -8.14
N GLY A 326 19.47 -12.21 -9.37
CA GLY A 326 19.39 -11.24 -10.48
C GLY A 326 18.47 -10.05 -10.20
N ARG A 327 17.20 -10.30 -9.79
CA ARG A 327 16.24 -9.24 -9.41
C ARG A 327 16.76 -8.36 -8.26
N ARG A 328 17.54 -8.92 -7.33
CA ARG A 328 18.21 -8.17 -6.27
C ARG A 328 19.30 -7.27 -6.84
N LEU A 329 20.23 -7.80 -7.64
CA LEU A 329 21.31 -7.02 -8.24
C LEU A 329 20.78 -5.87 -9.11
N GLN A 330 19.66 -6.07 -9.81
CA GLN A 330 18.98 -5.00 -10.54
C GLN A 330 18.49 -3.89 -9.61
N ARG A 331 17.78 -4.21 -8.52
CA ARG A 331 17.34 -3.20 -7.53
C ARG A 331 18.52 -2.47 -6.88
N ASP A 332 19.57 -3.20 -6.52
CA ASP A 332 20.80 -2.64 -5.94
C ASP A 332 21.51 -1.69 -6.94
N ALA A 333 21.37 -1.90 -8.25
CA ALA A 333 21.90 -1.02 -9.30
C ALA A 333 20.98 0.20 -9.56
N GLU A 334 19.65 0.00 -9.59
CA GLU A 334 18.66 1.08 -9.71
C GLU A 334 18.73 2.04 -8.52
N GLU A 335 18.95 1.53 -7.30
CA GLU A 335 19.14 2.35 -6.10
C GLU A 335 20.41 3.20 -6.18
N ARG A 336 21.52 2.65 -6.69
CA ARG A 336 22.77 3.40 -6.93
C ARG A 336 22.56 4.50 -7.97
N ALA A 337 21.95 4.17 -9.11
CA ALA A 337 21.64 5.13 -10.17
C ALA A 337 20.68 6.24 -9.67
N SER A 338 19.73 5.91 -8.78
CA SER A 338 18.86 6.88 -8.12
C SER A 338 19.64 7.82 -7.20
N LYS A 339 20.51 7.28 -6.34
CA LYS A 339 21.41 8.06 -5.46
C LYS A 339 22.35 8.97 -6.25
N GLU A 340 22.87 8.52 -7.40
CA GLU A 340 23.69 9.32 -8.30
C GLU A 340 22.90 10.44 -8.99
N ARG A 341 21.66 10.17 -9.46
CA ARG A 341 20.77 11.21 -9.99
C ARG A 341 20.46 12.30 -8.95
N ILE A 342 20.18 11.91 -7.70
CA ILE A 342 19.92 12.86 -6.60
C ILE A 342 21.16 13.71 -6.31
N ARG A 343 22.37 13.12 -6.30
CA ARG A 343 23.63 13.84 -6.16
C ARG A 343 23.84 14.83 -7.31
N ALA A 344 23.74 14.37 -8.56
CA ALA A 344 23.90 15.22 -9.74
C ALA A 344 22.88 16.37 -9.79
N GLN A 345 21.63 16.14 -9.35
CA GLN A 345 20.61 17.18 -9.23
C GLN A 345 20.97 18.22 -8.17
N ARG A 346 21.49 17.79 -7.01
CA ARG A 346 21.99 18.69 -5.96
C ARG A 346 23.21 19.49 -6.45
N ASP A 347 24.19 18.84 -7.06
CA ASP A 347 25.39 19.49 -7.60
C ASP A 347 25.03 20.53 -8.67
N ALA A 348 24.00 20.26 -9.49
CA ALA A 348 23.47 21.20 -10.47
C ALA A 348 22.78 22.41 -9.80
N GLN A 349 22.02 22.20 -8.72
CA GLN A 349 21.42 23.29 -7.94
C GLN A 349 22.50 24.16 -7.24
N GLU A 350 23.52 23.54 -6.64
CA GLU A 350 24.63 24.27 -6.01
C GLU A 350 25.45 25.06 -7.05
N ARG A 351 25.72 24.48 -8.23
CA ARG A 351 26.33 25.21 -9.37
C ARG A 351 25.49 26.39 -9.85
N TRP A 352 24.18 26.21 -10.04
CA TRP A 352 23.28 27.29 -10.46
C TRP A 352 23.22 28.41 -9.42
N ARG A 353 23.17 28.07 -8.13
CA ARG A 353 23.22 29.03 -7.03
C ARG A 353 24.53 29.83 -7.04
N LEU A 354 25.68 29.16 -7.15
CA LEU A 354 26.99 29.82 -7.20
C LEU A 354 27.12 30.73 -8.44
N GLN A 355 26.55 30.34 -9.57
CA GLN A 355 26.45 31.21 -10.75
C GLN A 355 25.62 32.46 -10.45
N LYS A 356 24.46 32.33 -9.79
CA LYS A 356 23.61 33.48 -9.44
C LYS A 356 24.27 34.42 -8.44
N GLU A 357 24.89 33.90 -7.38
CA GLU A 357 25.69 34.70 -6.46
C GLU A 357 26.86 35.41 -7.17
N GLY A 358 27.44 34.81 -8.22
CA GLY A 358 28.44 35.43 -9.08
C GLY A 358 27.88 36.56 -9.96
N GLU A 359 26.73 36.33 -10.61
CA GLU A 359 26.04 37.34 -11.42
C GLU A 359 25.59 38.55 -10.59
N GLU A 360 25.10 38.33 -9.36
CA GLU A 360 24.74 39.38 -8.42
C GLU A 360 25.95 40.21 -7.95
N ARG A 361 27.08 39.56 -7.65
CA ARG A 361 28.35 40.25 -7.34
C ARG A 361 28.85 41.10 -8.51
N VAL A 362 28.77 40.59 -9.75
CA VAL A 362 29.14 41.36 -10.95
C VAL A 362 28.16 42.51 -11.21
N SER A 363 26.86 42.31 -10.96
CA SER A 363 25.83 43.35 -11.11
C SER A 363 25.99 44.49 -10.09
N THR A 364 26.22 44.14 -8.83
CA THR A 364 26.46 45.11 -7.74
C THR A 364 27.78 45.86 -7.92
N GLU A 365 28.84 45.19 -8.38
CA GLU A 365 30.12 45.85 -8.69
C GLU A 365 29.99 46.80 -9.90
N ARG A 366 29.32 46.39 -10.98
CA ARG A 366 28.98 47.30 -12.11
C ARG A 366 28.20 48.52 -11.63
N SER A 367 27.25 48.32 -10.72
CA SER A 367 26.44 49.39 -10.11
C SER A 367 27.24 50.28 -9.13
N ARG A 368 28.39 49.82 -8.62
CA ARG A 368 29.38 50.67 -7.93
C ARG A 368 30.17 51.48 -8.95
N VAL A 369 30.86 50.82 -9.88
CA VAL A 369 31.68 51.47 -10.93
C VAL A 369 30.90 52.54 -11.71
N GLN A 370 29.61 52.31 -11.99
CA GLN A 370 28.76 53.30 -12.65
C GLN A 370 28.48 54.55 -11.79
N ARG A 371 28.30 54.40 -10.47
CA ARG A 371 28.16 55.53 -9.55
C ARG A 371 29.48 56.28 -9.39
N ASP A 372 30.58 55.56 -9.19
CA ASP A 372 31.93 56.14 -9.12
C ASP A 372 32.26 56.95 -10.39
N ALA A 373 31.85 56.47 -11.57
CA ALA A 373 32.00 57.19 -12.83
C ALA A 373 31.11 58.44 -12.93
N GLN A 374 29.86 58.39 -12.45
CA GLN A 374 28.96 59.54 -12.38
C GLN A 374 29.49 60.61 -11.41
N GLU A 375 30.00 60.22 -10.25
CA GLU A 375 30.63 61.14 -9.28
C GLU A 375 31.90 61.78 -9.86
N ARG A 376 32.78 61.00 -10.51
CA ARG A 376 33.97 61.53 -11.20
C ARG A 376 33.60 62.54 -12.28
N TRP A 377 32.59 62.25 -13.10
CA TRP A 377 32.10 63.18 -14.12
C TRP A 377 31.52 64.46 -13.51
N ARG A 378 30.73 64.34 -12.43
CA ARG A 378 30.21 65.49 -11.69
C ARG A 378 31.34 66.35 -11.12
N LEU A 379 32.31 65.74 -10.44
CA LEU A 379 33.46 66.44 -9.87
C LEU A 379 34.31 67.12 -10.94
N GLN A 380 34.47 66.49 -12.11
CA GLN A 380 35.10 67.13 -13.28
C GLN A 380 34.29 68.35 -13.74
N LYS A 381 32.96 68.27 -13.83
CA LYS A 381 32.12 69.41 -14.24
C LYS A 381 32.15 70.55 -13.22
N GLU A 382 32.11 70.25 -11.93
CA GLU A 382 32.31 71.26 -10.88
C GLU A 382 33.71 71.89 -10.95
N ALA A 383 34.76 71.13 -11.28
CA ALA A 383 36.12 71.65 -11.47
C ALA A 383 36.25 72.53 -12.73
N GLU A 384 35.67 72.10 -13.85
CA GLU A 384 35.59 72.89 -15.09
C GLU A 384 34.84 74.21 -14.88
N GLU A 385 33.74 74.19 -14.12
CA GLU A 385 32.96 75.38 -13.79
C GLU A 385 33.73 76.32 -12.86
N ARG A 386 34.40 75.80 -11.82
CA ARG A 386 35.29 76.58 -10.94
C ARG A 386 36.42 77.23 -11.75
N ALA A 387 37.07 76.48 -12.63
CA ALA A 387 38.11 77.00 -13.53
C ALA A 387 37.55 78.04 -14.53
N SER A 388 36.30 77.90 -14.98
CA SER A 388 35.64 78.89 -15.84
C SER A 388 35.31 80.18 -15.09
N LYS A 389 34.78 80.07 -13.86
CA LYS A 389 34.55 81.20 -12.95
C LYS A 389 35.86 81.94 -12.65
N GLU A 390 36.97 81.22 -12.46
CA GLU A 390 38.27 81.83 -12.20
C GLU A 390 38.89 82.47 -13.45
N ARG A 391 38.81 81.84 -14.63
CA ARG A 391 39.16 82.51 -15.91
C ARG A 391 38.38 83.81 -16.11
N ASN A 392 37.07 83.80 -15.83
CA ASN A 392 36.23 84.99 -15.93
C ASN A 392 36.59 86.08 -14.90
N ARG A 393 37.07 85.71 -13.70
CA ARG A 393 37.62 86.65 -12.71
C ARG A 393 38.93 87.28 -13.20
N VAL A 394 39.87 86.46 -13.67
CA VAL A 394 41.15 86.92 -14.21
C VAL A 394 40.94 87.83 -15.43
N GLN A 395 40.01 87.48 -16.32
CA GLN A 395 39.66 88.34 -17.45
C GLN A 395 39.07 89.68 -17.00
N ARG A 396 38.12 89.70 -16.04
CA ARG A 396 37.58 90.96 -15.50
C ARG A 396 38.66 91.82 -14.84
N ALA A 397 39.56 91.22 -14.06
CA ALA A 397 40.69 91.92 -13.45
C ALA A 397 41.65 92.49 -14.52
N ALA A 398 41.85 91.80 -15.64
CA ALA A 398 42.64 92.31 -16.77
C ALA A 398 41.92 93.45 -17.53
N GLU A 399 40.60 93.34 -17.74
CA GLU A 399 39.77 94.41 -18.32
C GLU A 399 39.73 95.66 -17.42
N GLU A 400 39.63 95.47 -16.10
CA GLU A 400 39.73 96.55 -15.10
C GLU A 400 41.13 97.16 -15.07
N GLY A 401 42.19 96.34 -15.13
CA GLY A 401 43.56 96.80 -15.28
C GLY A 401 43.77 97.66 -16.52
N MET A 402 43.28 97.23 -17.68
CA MET A 402 43.32 98.03 -18.92
C MET A 402 42.49 99.32 -18.83
N ARG A 403 41.32 99.30 -18.15
CA ARG A 403 40.53 100.52 -17.89
C ARG A 403 41.28 101.50 -16.99
N LEU A 404 41.94 101.01 -15.94
CA LEU A 404 42.75 101.84 -15.04
C LEU A 404 43.99 102.41 -15.74
N GLN A 405 44.68 101.62 -16.56
CA GLN A 405 45.80 102.10 -17.39
C GLN A 405 45.34 103.17 -18.38
N LYS A 406 44.22 102.94 -19.10
CA LYS A 406 43.66 103.94 -20.00
C LYS A 406 43.24 105.22 -19.26
N ALA A 407 42.61 105.09 -18.08
CA ALA A 407 42.27 106.25 -17.25
C ALA A 407 43.51 107.01 -16.74
N PHE A 408 44.63 106.32 -16.49
CA PHE A 408 45.92 106.94 -16.17
C PHE A 408 46.51 107.68 -17.39
N GLU A 409 46.48 107.07 -18.58
CA GLU A 409 46.90 107.73 -19.83
C GLU A 409 46.03 108.96 -20.16
N ASP A 410 44.71 108.86 -19.99
CA ASP A 410 43.79 109.97 -20.22
C ASP A 410 43.95 111.06 -19.14
N ARG A 411 44.28 110.72 -17.89
CA ARG A 411 44.69 111.69 -16.87
C ARG A 411 46.00 112.38 -17.24
N GLN A 412 47.00 111.65 -17.73
CA GLN A 412 48.26 112.22 -18.23
C GLN A 412 48.04 113.13 -19.46
N ARG A 413 47.07 112.80 -20.34
CA ARG A 413 46.63 113.70 -21.42
C ARG A 413 45.96 114.97 -20.88
N GLN A 414 45.08 114.84 -19.88
CA GLN A 414 44.43 115.98 -19.23
C GLN A 414 45.43 116.88 -18.48
N GLU A 415 46.41 116.32 -17.78
CA GLU A 415 47.47 117.08 -17.11
C GLU A 415 48.33 117.85 -18.12
N LYS A 416 48.74 117.22 -19.23
CA LYS A 416 49.46 117.89 -20.32
C LYS A 416 48.61 118.95 -21.03
N ALA A 417 47.31 118.71 -21.22
CA ALA A 417 46.38 119.68 -21.78
C ALA A 417 46.13 120.87 -20.82
N ALA A 418 46.07 120.62 -19.50
CA ALA A 418 45.97 121.66 -18.49
C ALA A 418 47.28 122.45 -18.34
N GLU A 419 48.44 121.82 -18.53
CA GLU A 419 49.72 122.52 -18.58
C GLU A 419 49.85 123.37 -19.86
N ALA A 420 49.43 122.84 -21.02
CA ALA A 420 49.31 123.62 -22.25
C ALA A 420 48.32 124.79 -22.08
N GLY A 421 47.18 124.57 -21.42
CA GLY A 421 46.23 125.62 -21.04
C GLY A 421 46.86 126.69 -20.13
N LYS A 422 47.67 126.30 -19.14
CA LYS A 422 48.44 127.23 -18.30
C LYS A 422 49.52 128.00 -19.08
N ARG A 423 50.17 127.36 -20.06
CA ARG A 423 51.12 128.04 -20.97
C ARG A 423 50.39 129.06 -21.86
N LEU A 424 49.22 128.71 -22.39
CA LEU A 424 48.36 129.63 -23.15
C LEU A 424 47.81 130.77 -22.29
N GLN A 425 47.47 130.51 -21.02
CA GLN A 425 47.08 131.57 -20.08
C GLN A 425 48.23 132.54 -19.80
N ARG A 426 49.45 132.05 -19.52
CA ARG A 426 50.64 132.90 -19.34
C ARG A 426 50.94 133.73 -20.59
N ALA A 427 50.87 133.14 -21.79
CA ALA A 427 51.03 133.88 -23.04
C ALA A 427 49.91 134.92 -23.25
N ALA A 428 48.67 134.61 -22.86
CA ALA A 428 47.56 135.56 -22.88
C ALA A 428 47.70 136.69 -21.83
N GLU A 429 48.40 136.44 -20.72
CA GLU A 429 48.76 137.45 -19.71
C GLU A 429 49.93 138.33 -20.18
N GLU A 430 50.94 137.78 -20.86
CA GLU A 430 51.97 138.57 -21.56
C GLU A 430 51.36 139.48 -22.64
N ILE A 431 50.41 138.97 -23.43
CA ILE A 431 49.66 139.77 -24.42
C ILE A 431 48.81 140.84 -23.73
N ARG A 432 48.25 140.57 -22.54
CA ARG A 432 47.49 141.54 -21.76
C ARG A 432 48.38 142.64 -21.18
N HIS A 433 49.56 142.29 -20.65
CA HIS A 433 50.55 143.26 -20.18
C HIS A 433 51.11 144.15 -21.31
N LYS A 434 51.17 143.64 -22.54
CA LYS A 434 51.52 144.43 -23.74
C LYS A 434 50.36 145.24 -24.34
N ARG A 435 49.17 145.24 -23.71
CA ARG A 435 47.98 145.98 -24.16
C ARG A 435 47.37 146.82 -23.04
N VAL A 436 48.21 147.61 -22.37
CA VAL A 436 47.82 148.68 -21.42
C VAL A 436 48.55 149.98 -21.80
N SER A 437 48.67 150.25 -23.11
CA SER A 437 49.47 151.36 -23.65
C SER A 437 48.95 151.91 -24.99
N GLU A 438 47.66 151.75 -25.27
CA GLU A 438 46.94 152.45 -26.36
C GLU A 438 45.44 152.45 -26.02
N GLU A 439 44.72 153.53 -26.37
CA GLU A 439 43.53 153.98 -25.63
C GLU A 439 42.16 153.73 -26.30
N PHE A 440 41.13 154.00 -25.50
CA PHE A 440 39.70 154.10 -25.85
C PHE A 440 39.42 154.92 -27.12
N SER A 441 38.39 154.54 -27.89
CA SER A 441 37.11 155.29 -27.94
C SER A 441 36.09 154.80 -28.99
N GLY A 442 34.79 155.06 -28.74
CA GLY A 442 33.70 154.97 -29.72
C GLY A 442 33.09 153.58 -29.99
N ALA A 443 31.77 153.41 -30.22
CA ALA A 443 30.64 154.33 -30.03
C ALA A 443 29.32 153.52 -29.85
N THR A 444 28.23 154.17 -29.43
CA THR A 444 26.98 153.53 -28.94
C THR A 444 25.88 153.29 -29.99
N GLY A 445 25.11 152.19 -29.91
CA GLY A 445 23.91 152.00 -30.77
C GLY A 445 22.95 150.84 -30.42
N ARG A 446 21.95 151.14 -29.57
CA ARG A 446 20.57 150.58 -29.40
C ARG A 446 20.00 149.66 -30.53
N LYS A 447 19.02 148.73 -30.33
CA LYS A 447 17.91 148.67 -29.33
C LYS A 447 17.11 147.32 -29.37
N GLN A 448 16.62 146.84 -28.21
CA GLN A 448 15.43 145.96 -27.98
C GLN A 448 15.39 144.57 -28.72
N GLU A 449 14.57 143.56 -28.41
CA GLU A 449 13.33 143.37 -27.61
C GLU A 449 13.32 141.90 -27.11
N ALA A 450 12.96 141.41 -25.90
CA ALA A 450 12.15 141.76 -24.72
C ALA A 450 10.89 140.87 -24.54
N SER A 451 10.99 139.75 -23.78
CA SER A 451 9.95 139.09 -22.94
C SER A 451 10.55 137.85 -22.23
N ARG A 452 10.36 137.57 -20.92
CA ARG A 452 9.14 137.34 -20.09
C ARG A 452 8.46 135.97 -20.38
N GLN A 453 8.05 135.15 -19.39
CA GLN A 453 8.21 135.17 -17.91
C GLN A 453 7.71 133.82 -17.31
N ASN A 454 8.03 133.54 -16.03
CA ASN A 454 7.29 132.65 -15.09
C ASN A 454 7.20 131.13 -15.42
N SER A 455 6.83 130.21 -14.50
CA SER A 455 7.01 130.11 -13.03
C SER A 455 6.64 128.70 -12.54
N THR A 456 6.80 128.43 -11.23
CA THR A 456 6.07 127.41 -10.42
C THR A 456 6.37 125.91 -10.61
N ALA A 457 6.55 125.23 -9.46
CA ALA A 457 6.36 123.79 -9.22
C ALA A 457 5.20 123.65 -8.17
N PRO A 458 4.87 122.48 -7.56
CA PRO A 458 5.32 121.10 -7.79
C PRO A 458 4.19 120.03 -7.81
N ARG A 459 4.48 118.77 -8.21
CA ARG A 459 4.11 117.49 -7.52
C ARG A 459 4.35 116.22 -8.36
N GLU A 460 4.52 115.10 -7.65
CA GLU A 460 4.56 113.69 -8.12
C GLU A 460 3.17 113.01 -7.86
N PRO A 461 2.93 111.68 -8.06
CA PRO A 461 3.80 110.59 -8.55
C PRO A 461 3.16 109.58 -9.55
N ASP A 462 3.97 108.59 -9.98
CA ASP A 462 3.63 107.20 -10.36
C ASP A 462 2.69 106.87 -11.56
N THR A 463 2.80 105.75 -12.30
CA THR A 463 3.81 104.67 -12.42
C THR A 463 3.62 103.87 -13.74
N ILE A 464 4.66 103.12 -14.20
CA ILE A 464 4.56 101.81 -14.91
C ILE A 464 3.93 101.81 -16.36
N LYS A 465 4.43 101.11 -17.40
CA LYS A 465 5.47 100.07 -17.54
C LYS A 465 6.12 100.10 -18.95
N SER A 466 7.41 99.73 -19.03
CA SER A 466 8.13 99.29 -20.24
C SER A 466 7.98 97.76 -20.44
N PHE A 467 8.52 97.10 -21.48
CA PHE A 467 8.64 97.34 -22.93
C PHE A 467 9.11 95.98 -23.54
N GLN A 468 9.13 95.86 -24.87
CA GLN A 468 9.37 94.66 -25.69
C GLN A 468 10.44 93.63 -25.25
N GLY A 469 10.10 92.33 -25.36
CA GLY A 469 10.63 91.43 -26.41
C GLY A 469 12.03 90.79 -26.30
N GLY A 470 12.10 89.46 -26.53
CA GLY A 470 13.37 88.74 -26.76
C GLY A 470 13.21 87.20 -26.75
N PHE A 471 13.72 86.49 -27.75
CA PHE A 471 13.75 85.02 -27.85
C PHE A 471 15.05 84.42 -27.29
N GLY A 472 15.03 83.18 -26.73
CA GLY A 472 16.24 82.33 -26.76
C GLY A 472 16.45 81.24 -25.69
N ARG A 473 15.98 80.01 -25.97
CA ARG A 473 16.59 78.70 -25.60
C ARG A 473 17.03 78.35 -24.14
N ALA A 474 16.29 77.38 -23.58
CA ALA A 474 16.76 76.02 -23.20
C ALA A 474 17.35 75.68 -21.80
N LEU A 475 17.19 74.39 -21.47
CA LEU A 475 17.78 73.53 -20.41
C LEU A 475 17.13 73.44 -18.99
N VAL A 476 16.59 72.23 -18.75
CA VAL A 476 16.68 71.41 -17.52
C VAL A 476 15.83 71.79 -16.27
N ALA A 477 15.32 70.75 -15.60
CA ALA A 477 14.41 70.78 -14.45
C ALA A 477 15.13 70.56 -13.11
N ARG A 478 14.41 70.70 -11.97
CA ARG A 478 14.64 69.93 -10.72
C ARG A 478 13.55 70.13 -9.62
N GLU A 479 13.24 69.04 -8.89
CA GLU A 479 12.93 68.89 -7.43
C GLU A 479 11.74 69.70 -6.79
N GLU A 480 11.16 69.41 -5.62
CA GLU A 480 11.28 68.37 -4.52
C GLU A 480 9.93 68.34 -3.71
N ASP A 481 9.55 67.42 -2.80
CA ASP A 481 10.07 66.12 -2.31
C ASP A 481 8.94 65.03 -2.40
N PHE A 482 8.17 64.53 -1.40
CA PHE A 482 8.14 64.68 0.07
C PHE A 482 7.77 63.39 0.84
N LYS A 483 8.63 63.00 1.80
CA LYS A 483 8.38 62.17 3.02
C LYS A 483 8.22 60.64 2.96
N THR A 484 9.28 59.98 3.43
CA THR A 484 9.36 58.65 4.06
C THR A 484 8.61 58.56 5.41
N ILE A 485 8.22 57.35 5.85
CA ILE A 485 8.31 56.86 7.25
C ILE A 485 8.17 55.31 7.32
N TRP A 486 8.31 54.72 8.52
CA TRP A 486 8.89 53.39 8.79
C TRP A 486 7.94 52.16 8.88
N MET A 487 8.55 50.97 9.08
CA MET A 487 7.93 49.64 9.18
C MET A 487 7.20 49.35 10.52
N PHE A 488 6.21 48.43 10.54
CA PHE A 488 6.22 47.26 11.48
C PHE A 488 5.17 46.13 11.20
N SER A 489 5.66 44.88 11.20
CA SER A 489 5.15 43.62 11.80
C SER A 489 3.66 43.14 11.77
N LYS A 490 3.50 41.86 11.36
CA LYS A 490 2.62 40.78 11.88
C LYS A 490 1.06 40.85 11.91
N SER A 491 0.47 40.04 11.01
CA SER A 491 -0.23 38.75 11.33
C SER A 491 -1.77 38.64 11.49
N HIS A 492 -2.24 37.42 11.21
CA HIS A 492 -3.55 36.80 11.49
C HIS A 492 -4.80 37.23 10.69
N GLY A 493 -5.58 36.22 10.22
CA GLY A 493 -6.89 36.39 9.56
C GLY A 493 -7.29 35.18 8.69
N ARG A 494 -7.99 34.19 9.27
CA ARG A 494 -8.47 32.99 8.54
C ARG A 494 -9.61 33.32 7.58
N TYR A 495 -9.77 32.55 6.51
CA TYR A 495 -11.09 32.23 5.94
C TYR A 495 -11.14 30.79 5.41
N VAL A 496 -12.34 30.24 5.29
CA VAL A 496 -12.66 28.84 4.92
C VAL A 496 -13.69 28.85 3.78
N GLY A 497 -13.63 27.90 2.85
CA GLY A 497 -14.66 27.67 1.84
C GLY A 497 -14.21 26.75 0.70
N ASP A 498 -14.91 25.64 0.50
CA ASP A 498 -14.63 24.63 -0.53
C ASP A 498 -15.24 24.96 -1.90
N THR A 499 -14.58 24.57 -3.01
CA THR A 499 -15.27 23.97 -4.18
C THR A 499 -14.35 23.26 -5.20
N LEU A 500 -14.50 21.93 -5.25
CA LEU A 500 -14.40 20.98 -6.38
C LEU A 500 -13.70 21.36 -7.73
N LEU A 501 -12.62 20.61 -8.03
CA LEU A 501 -12.30 19.92 -9.33
C LEU A 501 -12.09 20.73 -10.64
N PRO A 502 -11.39 20.16 -11.66
CA PRO A 502 -10.17 19.35 -11.62
C PRO A 502 -9.08 19.81 -12.64
N VAL A 503 -7.82 19.42 -12.43
CA VAL A 503 -6.73 19.60 -13.43
C VAL A 503 -6.35 18.24 -14.05
N ALA A 504 -6.18 18.22 -15.38
CA ALA A 504 -6.01 16.99 -16.15
C ALA A 504 -4.62 16.34 -16.00
N GLN A 505 -4.59 15.04 -15.74
CA GLN A 505 -3.39 14.21 -15.88
C GLN A 505 -3.26 13.66 -17.30
N LYS A 506 -2.08 13.83 -17.93
CA LYS A 506 -1.70 13.12 -19.17
C LYS A 506 -0.80 11.93 -18.84
N GLY A 507 -1.39 10.81 -18.46
CA GLY A 507 -0.70 9.52 -18.42
C GLY A 507 -0.77 8.84 -19.79
N LYS A 508 0.37 8.52 -20.40
CA LYS A 508 0.40 7.63 -21.57
C LYS A 508 0.28 6.17 -21.11
N ALA A 509 -0.80 5.51 -21.48
CA ALA A 509 -0.81 4.05 -21.50
C ALA A 509 0.00 3.56 -22.72
N ILE A 510 0.83 2.54 -22.52
CA ILE A 510 1.35 1.70 -23.60
C ILE A 510 0.53 0.41 -23.55
N CYS A 511 0.05 -0.04 -24.70
CA CYS A 511 -0.69 -1.29 -24.81
C CYS A 511 0.28 -2.41 -25.18
N ASP A 512 0.47 -3.37 -24.28
CA ASP A 512 0.91 -4.71 -24.65
C ASP A 512 -0.34 -5.60 -24.77
N VAL A 513 -0.46 -6.29 -25.90
CA VAL A 513 -1.55 -7.21 -26.23
C VAL A 513 -0.92 -8.54 -26.61
N GLU A 514 -0.94 -9.51 -25.70
CA GLU A 514 -0.68 -10.91 -26.05
C GLU A 514 -2.01 -11.66 -26.19
N LEU A 515 -2.16 -12.35 -27.31
CA LEU A 515 -3.25 -13.29 -27.53
C LEU A 515 -3.01 -14.55 -26.71
N ILE A 516 -4.05 -15.04 -26.05
CA ILE A 516 -4.25 -16.48 -25.88
C ILE A 516 -5.62 -16.79 -26.48
N CYS A 517 -5.64 -17.68 -27.46
CA CYS A 517 -6.85 -18.22 -28.08
C CYS A 517 -7.05 -19.68 -27.65
N GLU A 518 -8.30 -20.13 -27.76
CA GLU A 518 -8.85 -21.47 -27.45
C GLU A 518 -8.99 -21.78 -25.94
#